data_AF-A0A6V7NXV3-F1
#
_entry.id   AF-A0A6V7NXV3-F1
#
_cell.length_a   1.000
_cell.length_b   1.000
_cell.length_c   1.000
_cell.angle_alpha   90.00
_cell.angle_beta   90.00
_cell.angle_gamma   90.00
#
_symmetry.space_group_name_H-M   'P 1'
#
loop_
_entity.id
_entity.type
_entity.pdbx_description
1 polymer ?
#
loop_
_entity_poly.entity_id
_entity_poly.type
_entity_poly.pdbx_seq_one_letter_code
_entity_poly.pdbx_strand_id
1 'polypeptide(L)'
;MSQYRCGDNTYNIMFPFRLPESMPDYCGSEGFDLTCVANETLMINIDSESYQVKSIDYATNVLTVVDPDLVSGNQPCPQRLTNTTLDFSLFTYAAFDLNLTFFSNCSSIFTFPWLIRPTARSSVATIQRERDAAYS
;
A
#
# COMPACT_ATOMS: atom_id res chain seq x y z
N MET A 1 1.22 -4.18 21.37
CA MET A 1 0.89 -3.01 20.55
C MET A 1 1.99 -1.98 20.73
N SER A 2 2.68 -1.60 19.66
CA SER A 2 3.72 -0.57 19.67
C SER A 2 3.27 0.62 18.82
N GLN A 3 3.45 1.86 19.29
CA GLN A 3 3.20 3.06 18.48
C GLN A 3 4.48 3.46 17.76
N TYR A 4 4.38 3.67 16.45
CA TYR A 4 5.50 4.05 15.61
C TYR A 4 5.16 5.30 14.80
N ARG A 5 6.07 6.29 14.81
CA ARG A 5 5.90 7.55 14.07
C ARG A 5 6.68 7.48 12.78
N CYS A 6 6.02 7.82 11.67
CA CYS A 6 6.61 7.88 10.35
C CYS A 6 5.98 9.07 9.60
N GLY A 7 6.79 10.08 9.32
CA GLY A 7 6.31 11.40 8.92
C GLY A 7 5.41 12.02 9.99
N ASP A 8 4.32 12.63 9.52
CA ASP A 8 3.30 13.22 10.39
C ASP A 8 2.30 12.19 10.95
N ASN A 9 2.40 10.93 10.53
CA ASN A 9 1.47 9.87 10.90
C ASN A 9 2.03 9.00 12.04
N THR A 10 1.14 8.52 12.89
CA THR A 10 1.46 7.53 13.92
C THR A 10 0.68 6.25 13.64
N TYR A 11 1.38 5.12 13.60
CA TYR A 11 0.83 3.82 13.31
C TYR A 11 0.91 2.93 14.55
N ASN A 12 -0.14 2.15 14.76
CA ASN A 12 -0.11 1.07 15.73
C ASN A 12 0.43 -0.18 15.04
N ILE A 13 1.60 -0.64 15.44
CA ILE A 13 2.24 -1.84 14.88
C ILE A 13 2.04 -2.99 15.86
N MET A 14 1.40 -4.04 15.35
CA MET A 14 1.16 -5.30 16.04
C MET A 14 1.41 -6.46 15.09
N PHE A 15 1.60 -7.65 15.66
CA PHE A 15 1.66 -8.88 14.90
C PHE A 15 0.50 -8.98 13.90
N PRO A 16 0.74 -9.38 12.64
CA PRO A 16 1.99 -9.92 12.09
C PRO A 16 3.02 -8.87 11.62
N PHE A 17 2.64 -7.59 11.57
CA PHE A 17 3.51 -6.52 11.09
C PHE A 17 4.70 -6.27 12.00
N ARG A 18 5.84 -5.99 11.38
CA ARG A 18 7.09 -5.64 12.07
C ARG A 18 7.82 -4.51 11.39
N LEU A 19 8.70 -3.86 12.14
CA LEU A 19 9.62 -2.84 11.67
C LEU A 19 11.05 -3.34 11.88
N PRO A 20 11.69 -3.96 10.88
CA PRO A 20 13.01 -4.57 11.03
C PRO A 20 14.08 -3.62 11.59
N GLU A 21 13.98 -2.32 11.30
CA GLU A 21 14.92 -1.31 11.79
C GLU A 21 14.78 -0.97 13.29
N SER A 22 13.64 -1.30 13.90
CA SER A 22 13.32 -0.90 15.29
C SER A 22 12.87 -2.04 16.20
N MET A 23 12.59 -3.21 15.63
CA MET A 23 12.10 -4.38 16.35
C MET A 23 13.09 -5.54 16.19
N PRO A 24 13.28 -6.36 17.23
CA PRO A 24 14.09 -7.58 17.11
C PRO A 24 13.56 -8.53 16.04
N ASP A 25 14.45 -9.31 15.42
CA ASP A 25 14.11 -10.19 14.29
C ASP A 25 13.03 -11.23 14.60
N TYR A 26 12.89 -11.62 15.87
CA TYR A 26 11.87 -12.58 16.32
C TYR A 26 10.45 -11.98 16.42
N CYS A 27 10.30 -10.66 16.23
CA CYS A 27 9.00 -10.01 16.24
C CYS A 27 8.43 -9.92 14.83
N GLY A 28 7.24 -10.49 14.62
CA GLY A 28 6.49 -10.41 13.36
C GLY A 28 6.61 -11.65 12.49
N SER A 29 6.18 -11.52 11.23
CA SER A 29 6.20 -12.61 10.25
C SER A 29 6.82 -12.15 8.94
N GLU A 30 7.43 -13.08 8.21
CA GLU A 30 7.95 -12.81 6.87
C GLU A 30 6.82 -12.31 5.95
N GLY A 31 7.13 -11.36 5.07
CA GLY A 31 6.15 -10.71 4.18
C GLY A 31 5.31 -9.59 4.84
N PHE A 32 5.48 -9.32 6.14
CA PHE A 32 4.78 -8.24 6.86
C PHE A 32 5.72 -7.12 7.33
N ASP A 33 6.82 -6.93 6.59
CA ASP A 33 7.85 -5.95 6.91
C ASP A 33 7.40 -4.56 6.49
N LEU A 34 7.31 -3.67 7.47
CA LEU A 34 7.08 -2.25 7.25
C LEU A 34 8.41 -1.51 7.26
N THR A 35 8.53 -0.53 6.37
CA THR A 35 9.72 0.35 6.29
C THR A 35 9.26 1.79 6.23
N CYS A 36 9.89 2.66 7.02
CA CYS A 36 9.63 4.10 6.96
C CYS A 36 10.66 4.78 6.07
N VAL A 37 10.30 5.01 4.81
CA VAL A 37 11.20 5.60 3.84
C VAL A 37 11.31 7.11 4.09
N ALA A 38 12.57 7.59 4.14
CA ALA A 38 12.93 8.99 4.38
C ALA A 38 12.35 9.59 5.67
N ASN A 39 11.97 8.77 6.66
CA ASN A 39 11.22 9.19 7.84
C ASN A 39 9.90 9.91 7.54
N GLU A 40 9.33 9.72 6.34
CA GLU A 40 8.15 10.44 5.86
C GLU A 40 7.01 9.49 5.51
N THR A 41 7.31 8.38 4.84
CA THR A 41 6.30 7.50 4.24
C THR A 41 6.47 6.05 4.70
N LEU A 42 5.40 5.50 5.29
CA LEU A 42 5.36 4.10 5.65
C LEU A 42 5.05 3.25 4.42
N MET A 43 5.88 2.25 4.17
CA MET A 43 5.78 1.36 3.02
C MET A 43 5.76 -0.11 3.44
N ILE A 44 5.18 -0.94 2.58
CA ILE A 44 5.19 -2.40 2.66
C ILE A 44 5.56 -2.96 1.28
N ASN A 45 6.32 -4.05 1.26
CA ASN A 45 6.59 -4.79 0.04
C ASN A 45 5.64 -5.98 -0.04
N ILE A 46 4.94 -6.10 -1.17
CA ILE A 46 4.07 -7.24 -1.48
C ILE A 46 4.54 -7.77 -2.83
N ASP A 47 4.95 -9.04 -2.86
CA ASP A 47 5.69 -9.62 -3.98
C ASP A 47 6.89 -8.76 -4.42
N SER A 48 6.87 -8.23 -5.64
CA SER A 48 7.97 -7.48 -6.25
C SER A 48 7.77 -5.97 -6.18
N GLU A 49 6.72 -5.51 -5.50
CA GLU A 49 6.22 -4.14 -5.61
C GLU A 49 6.05 -3.51 -4.22
N SER A 50 6.28 -2.20 -4.15
CA SER A 50 6.27 -1.44 -2.90
C SER A 50 5.08 -0.50 -2.85
N TYR A 51 4.29 -0.62 -1.79
CA TYR A 51 3.08 0.18 -1.61
C TYR A 51 3.19 1.10 -0.40
N GLN A 52 2.64 2.30 -0.52
CA GLN A 52 2.47 3.19 0.61
C GLN A 52 1.30 2.71 1.48
N VAL A 53 1.56 2.50 2.77
CA VAL A 53 0.54 2.14 3.76
C VAL A 53 -0.27 3.39 4.11
N LYS A 54 -1.59 3.29 4.01
CA LYS A 54 -2.53 4.35 4.42
C LYS A 54 -3.15 4.09 5.78
N SER A 55 -3.53 2.84 6.04
CA SER A 55 -4.06 2.44 7.35
C SER A 55 -3.94 0.94 7.56
N ILE A 56 -3.90 0.56 8.84
CA ILE A 56 -3.92 -0.84 9.29
C ILE A 56 -5.09 -0.97 10.26
N ASP A 57 -6.11 -1.72 9.87
CA ASP A 57 -7.26 -2.03 10.71
C ASP A 57 -7.15 -3.47 11.23
N TYR A 58 -6.79 -3.59 12.50
CA TYR A 58 -6.66 -4.88 13.19
C TYR A 58 -8.01 -5.50 13.57
N ALA A 59 -9.09 -4.71 13.67
CA ALA A 59 -10.40 -5.24 14.00
C ALA A 59 -10.99 -6.03 12.82
N THR A 60 -10.74 -5.53 11.60
CA THR A 60 -11.20 -6.18 10.36
C THR A 60 -10.11 -6.96 9.63
N ASN A 61 -8.86 -6.91 10.12
CA ASN A 61 -7.66 -7.49 9.48
C ASN A 61 -7.44 -6.98 8.06
N VAL A 62 -7.63 -5.68 7.88
CA VAL A 62 -7.58 -4.99 6.60
C VAL A 62 -6.40 -4.03 6.57
N LEU A 63 -5.52 -4.22 5.59
CA LEU A 63 -4.45 -3.31 5.25
C LEU A 63 -4.90 -2.46 4.05
N THR A 64 -4.81 -1.15 4.18
CA THR A 64 -5.14 -0.22 3.10
C THR A 64 -3.85 0.38 2.56
N VAL A 65 -3.62 0.19 1.26
CA VAL A 65 -2.41 0.64 0.58
C VAL A 65 -2.72 1.46 -0.66
N VAL A 66 -1.74 2.22 -1.11
CA VAL A 66 -1.78 2.93 -2.39
C VAL A 66 -0.45 2.74 -3.10
N ASP A 67 -0.51 2.63 -4.42
CA ASP A 67 0.67 2.71 -5.27
C ASP A 67 1.25 4.14 -5.20
N PRO A 68 2.53 4.32 -4.80
CA PRO A 68 3.15 5.63 -4.71
C PRO A 68 3.17 6.40 -6.05
N ASP A 69 3.24 5.70 -7.19
CA ASP A 69 3.23 6.32 -8.51
C ASP A 69 1.88 7.00 -8.81
N LEU A 70 0.79 6.53 -8.18
CA LEU A 70 -0.56 7.10 -8.30
C LEU A 70 -0.84 8.25 -7.32
N VAL A 71 0.02 8.48 -6.33
CA VAL A 71 -0.15 9.54 -5.31
C VAL A 71 0.42 10.87 -5.80
N SER A 72 1.36 10.85 -6.75
CA SER A 72 1.96 12.07 -7.30
C SER A 72 0.96 12.81 -8.20
N GLY A 73 0.16 13.70 -7.61
CA GLY A 73 -0.90 14.48 -8.27
C GLY A 73 -0.46 15.44 -9.39
N ASN A 74 0.78 15.31 -9.88
CA ASN A 74 1.33 16.07 -10.99
C ASN A 74 1.37 15.25 -12.30
N GLN A 75 1.11 13.94 -12.26
CA GLN A 75 1.12 13.10 -13.45
C GLN A 75 -0.32 12.64 -13.78
N PRO A 76 -0.92 13.10 -14.89
CA PRO A 76 -2.25 12.65 -15.31
C PRO A 76 -2.29 11.17 -15.76
N CYS A 77 -1.11 10.54 -15.87
CA CYS A 77 -0.93 9.18 -16.33
C CYS A 77 0.02 8.44 -15.37
N PRO A 78 -0.33 7.23 -14.90
CA PRO A 78 0.63 6.37 -14.20
C PRO A 78 1.84 6.14 -15.12
N GLN A 79 3.06 6.41 -14.64
CA GLN A 79 4.27 6.19 -15.45
C GLN A 79 4.58 4.71 -15.65
N ARG A 80 4.15 3.88 -14.68
CA ARG A 80 4.29 2.43 -14.73
C ARG A 80 2.95 1.81 -14.37
N LEU A 81 2.45 0.99 -15.29
CA LEU A 81 1.38 0.04 -15.02
C LEU A 81 2.03 -1.33 -15.13
N THR A 82 2.51 -1.83 -14.00
CA THR A 82 2.98 -3.22 -13.90
C THR A 82 1.80 -4.10 -13.55
N ASN A 83 1.76 -5.29 -14.16
CA ASN A 83 0.83 -6.33 -13.72
C ASN A 83 1.26 -6.74 -12.32
N THR A 84 0.54 -6.24 -11.34
CA THR A 84 0.75 -6.53 -9.93
C THR A 84 -0.14 -7.69 -9.56
N THR A 85 0.48 -8.84 -9.32
CA THR A 85 -0.13 -9.92 -8.56
C THR A 85 0.06 -9.62 -7.08
N LEU A 86 -0.96 -9.92 -6.29
CA LEU A 86 -0.82 -10.00 -4.85
C LEU A 86 -0.28 -11.39 -4.51
N ASP A 87 0.51 -11.45 -3.43
CA ASP A 87 0.84 -12.72 -2.81
C ASP A 87 -0.43 -13.25 -2.11
N PHE A 88 -1.19 -14.06 -2.84
CA PHE A 88 -2.43 -14.64 -2.34
C PHE A 88 -2.23 -15.61 -1.18
N SER A 89 -0.99 -15.99 -0.83
CA SER A 89 -0.72 -16.76 0.39
C SER A 89 -0.78 -15.92 1.66
N LEU A 90 -0.56 -14.60 1.55
CA LEU A 90 -0.52 -13.67 2.68
C LEU A 90 -1.70 -12.70 2.68
N PHE A 91 -2.13 -12.27 1.49
CA PHE A 91 -3.13 -11.22 1.29
C PHE A 91 -4.19 -11.64 0.27
N THR A 92 -5.44 -11.34 0.60
CA THR A 92 -6.59 -11.43 -0.31
C THR A 92 -7.18 -10.04 -0.49
N TYR A 93 -7.97 -9.82 -1.54
CA TYR A 93 -8.74 -8.58 -1.64
C TYR A 93 -9.81 -8.53 -0.55
N ALA A 94 -10.08 -7.37 0.06
CA ALA A 94 -11.18 -7.29 1.01
C ALA A 94 -12.53 -7.35 0.26
N ALA A 95 -13.59 -7.68 1.00
CA ALA A 95 -14.92 -7.75 0.40
C ALA A 95 -15.28 -6.40 -0.27
N PHE A 96 -15.78 -6.46 -1.51
CA PHE A 96 -16.10 -5.31 -2.37
C PHE A 96 -14.92 -4.57 -3.02
N ASP A 97 -13.68 -5.03 -2.84
CA ASP A 97 -12.58 -4.55 -3.66
C ASP A 97 -12.75 -5.02 -5.11
N LEU A 98 -12.67 -4.06 -6.03
CA LEU A 98 -12.78 -4.28 -7.46
C LEU A 98 -11.39 -4.45 -8.02
N ASN A 99 -11.19 -5.49 -8.85
CA ASN A 99 -10.02 -5.55 -9.73
C ASN A 99 -10.03 -4.32 -10.63
N LEU A 100 -9.21 -3.32 -10.30
CA LEU A 100 -9.07 -2.12 -11.11
C LEU A 100 -8.16 -2.43 -12.30
N THR A 101 -8.77 -2.68 -13.45
CA THR A 101 -8.02 -2.71 -14.71
C THR A 101 -7.85 -1.28 -15.21
N PHE A 102 -6.65 -0.72 -15.07
CA PHE A 102 -6.33 0.59 -15.61
C PHE A 102 -6.01 0.49 -17.10
N PHE A 103 -6.89 1.04 -17.94
CA PHE A 103 -6.60 1.26 -19.37
C PHE A 103 -6.14 2.71 -19.55
N SER A 104 -4.84 2.94 -19.68
CA SER A 104 -4.31 4.27 -19.99
C SER A 104 -3.99 4.39 -21.49
N ASN A 105 -4.83 5.11 -22.22
CA ASN A 105 -4.53 5.55 -23.59
C ASN A 105 -3.90 6.95 -23.51
N CYS A 106 -2.70 7.04 -22.93
CA CYS A 106 -1.98 8.30 -22.76
C CYS A 106 -1.39 8.75 -24.10
N SER A 107 -2.26 9.22 -25.00
CA SER A 107 -1.84 10.01 -26.15
C SER A 107 -1.32 11.35 -25.63
N SER A 108 0.00 11.51 -25.66
CA SER A 108 0.74 12.72 -25.29
C SER A 108 0.22 13.94 -26.06
N ILE A 109 -0.85 14.59 -25.59
CA ILE A 109 -1.22 15.92 -26.07
C ILE A 109 -1.94 16.70 -24.99
N PHE A 110 -1.23 17.60 -24.31
CA PHE A 110 -1.21 19.03 -24.65
C PHE A 110 -0.64 19.86 -23.50
N THR A 111 0.42 20.60 -23.83
CA THR A 111 0.73 21.90 -23.27
C THR A 111 -0.50 22.82 -23.33
N PHE A 112 -1.26 22.93 -22.24
CA PHE A 112 -2.08 24.12 -22.00
C PHE A 112 -1.90 24.57 -20.55
N PRO A 113 -1.40 25.79 -20.32
CA PRO A 113 -0.95 26.16 -18.99
C PRO A 113 -2.07 26.41 -17.96
N TRP A 114 -3.36 26.36 -18.32
CA TRP A 114 -4.42 26.87 -17.43
C TRP A 114 -5.69 26.03 -17.25
N LEU A 115 -5.76 24.75 -17.63
CA LEU A 115 -7.02 24.00 -17.45
C LEU A 115 -6.86 22.63 -16.81
N ILE A 116 -7.50 22.56 -15.64
CA ILE A 116 -8.09 21.42 -14.94
C ILE A 116 -7.06 20.39 -14.50
N ARG A 117 -6.71 20.44 -13.19
CA ARG A 117 -6.19 19.29 -12.47
C ARG A 117 -7.17 18.14 -12.70
N PRO A 118 -6.86 17.10 -13.51
CA PRO A 118 -7.63 15.90 -13.39
C PRO A 118 -7.36 15.42 -11.97
N THR A 119 -8.39 15.39 -11.13
CA THR A 119 -8.29 14.64 -9.87
C THR A 119 -8.11 13.18 -10.27
N ALA A 120 -6.85 12.76 -10.39
CA ALA A 120 -6.50 11.35 -10.41
C ALA A 120 -7.09 10.78 -9.12
N ARG A 121 -8.12 9.96 -9.26
CA ARG A 121 -8.72 9.27 -8.13
C ARG A 121 -7.64 8.30 -7.66
N SER A 122 -7.01 8.58 -6.51
CA SER A 122 -6.09 7.65 -5.87
C SER A 122 -6.78 6.29 -5.81
N SER A 123 -6.17 5.28 -6.43
CA SER A 123 -6.66 3.92 -6.34
C SER A 123 -6.15 3.37 -5.02
N VAL A 124 -6.98 3.50 -4.00
CA VAL A 124 -6.75 2.90 -2.69
C VAL A 124 -7.16 1.44 -2.85
N ALA A 125 -6.20 0.53 -2.68
CA ALA A 125 -6.47 -0.90 -2.65
C ALA A 125 -6.59 -1.34 -1.20
N THR A 126 -7.66 -2.06 -0.91
CA THR A 126 -7.88 -2.67 0.39
C THR A 126 -7.56 -4.15 0.26
N ILE A 127 -6.72 -4.67 1.14
CA ILE A 127 -6.36 -6.09 1.16
C ILE A 127 -6.58 -6.64 2.56
N GLN A 128 -7.26 -7.76 2.61
CA GLN A 128 -7.55 -8.51 3.81
C GLN A 128 -6.53 -9.64 3.96
N ARG A 129 -5.97 -9.81 5.15
CA ARG A 129 -5.08 -10.93 5.43
C ARG A 129 -5.84 -12.28 5.35
N GLU A 130 -5.25 -13.31 4.76
CA GLU A 130 -5.81 -14.67 4.83
C GLU A 130 -5.69 -15.20 6.27
N ARG A 131 -6.83 -15.65 6.83
CA ARG A 131 -6.84 -16.36 8.12
C ARG A 131 -6.34 -17.78 7.86
N ASP A 132 -5.03 -17.98 7.89
CA ASP A 132 -4.53 -19.32 8.16
C ASP A 132 -5.08 -19.78 9.51
N ALA A 133 -5.69 -20.96 9.45
CA ALA A 133 -6.39 -21.61 10.54
C ALA A 133 -5.55 -21.61 11.82
N ALA A 134 -6.24 -21.37 12.94
CA ALA A 134 -5.72 -21.66 14.26
C ALA A 134 -5.14 -23.07 14.32
N TYR A 135 -3.83 -23.18 14.60
CA TYR A 135 -3.18 -24.39 15.11
C TYR A 135 -1.76 -23.98 15.59
N SER A 136 -1.31 -24.15 16.83
CA SER A 136 -1.76 -24.85 18.04
C SER A 136 -1.46 -24.02 19.28
#